data_AF-A0A4E0QQV0-F1
#
_entry.id   AF-A0A4E0QQV0-F1
#
_cell.length_a   1.000
_cell.length_b   1.000
_cell.length_c   1.000
_cell.angle_alpha   90.00
_cell.angle_beta   90.00
_cell.angle_gamma   90.00
#
_symmetry.space_group_name_H-M   'P 1'
#
loop_
_entity.id
_entity.type
_entity.pdbx_description
1 polymer ?
#
loop_
_entity_poly.entity_id
_entity_poly.type
_entity_poly.pdbx_seq_one_letter_code
_entity_poly.pdbx_strand_id
1 'polypeptide(L)'
;MSDWMAIARKTAEHVYDDFLKQVVIEHVLKKDRIGQLSEKQIKKLDKGDADNRTIRLMSISGKGGFHKEGKYDKNTNVTLLDHLLSVTRGSLLLATMNWLSQNPDIPENLLKKKLAVIAVTAFLHDLDKDLELARTVASLNPAQVADKVEQYGIDAFLKKADVTLTPEHLLHLIEQVETSQAYRHLSTPLPRFIDDRMPLYVRMADKLDGIWLEGGITGVIKRLETDKSCLDSPLLPHWQAIDLFDPHHPFLLDKLQFFLSQISGAITGVPPLLEGHHDGRLTMLLPKVQFDEIVDKALNKLADKLPFGLEVDISNVGVPALLNGQPTHTELQDLMLNKSKMPAQKISKLLKIQSKYKAQVIHPLDALLDEIGLKPRFPKSSLQLVTLYDTLADFDADEEEWLRYAAHLALMLNLKVKNAPLTYDQREAALLSLIPVARPEFIQDIEDNKSR
;
A
#
# COMPACT_ATOMS: atom_id res chain seq x y z
N MET A 1 -6.13 14.40 17.50
CA MET A 1 -5.10 14.99 16.62
C MET A 1 -5.62 16.34 16.14
N SER A 2 -4.78 17.34 15.96
CA SER A 2 -5.19 18.74 15.74
C SER A 2 -5.64 19.00 14.29
N ASP A 3 -6.79 19.64 14.11
CA ASP A 3 -7.48 19.94 12.85
C ASP A 3 -6.56 20.54 11.75
N TRP A 4 -5.57 21.33 12.17
CA TRP A 4 -4.64 22.00 11.27
C TRP A 4 -3.79 21.06 10.40
N MET A 5 -3.45 19.84 10.86
CA MET A 5 -2.66 18.89 10.06
C MET A 5 -3.46 18.36 8.85
N ALA A 6 -4.76 18.13 9.04
CA ALA A 6 -5.65 17.70 7.97
C ALA A 6 -5.87 18.83 6.94
N ILE A 7 -6.01 20.08 7.42
CA ILE A 7 -6.08 21.28 6.57
C ILE A 7 -4.79 21.45 5.78
N ALA A 8 -3.63 21.27 6.42
CA ALA A 8 -2.33 21.39 5.78
C ALA A 8 -2.19 20.41 4.60
N ARG A 9 -2.48 19.14 4.85
CA ARG A 9 -2.47 18.10 3.83
C ARG A 9 -3.41 18.42 2.68
N LYS A 10 -4.70 18.65 2.96
CA LYS A 10 -5.71 18.89 1.92
C LYS A 10 -5.36 20.09 1.04
N THR A 11 -4.83 21.16 1.64
CA THR A 11 -4.44 22.35 0.89
C THR A 11 -3.21 22.10 0.01
N ALA A 12 -2.18 21.43 0.54
CA ALA A 12 -1.00 21.06 -0.22
C ALA A 12 -1.34 20.09 -1.38
N GLU A 13 -2.16 19.07 -1.12
CA GLU A 13 -2.65 18.14 -2.15
C GLU A 13 -3.44 18.86 -3.24
N HIS A 14 -4.33 19.77 -2.87
CA HIS A 14 -5.12 20.53 -3.84
C HIS A 14 -4.24 21.38 -4.76
N VAL A 15 -3.28 22.12 -4.20
CA VAL A 15 -2.35 22.95 -5.00
C VAL A 15 -1.45 22.08 -5.87
N TYR A 16 -0.97 20.94 -5.34
CA TYR A 16 -0.12 20.02 -6.09
C TYR A 16 -0.89 19.35 -7.24
N ASP A 17 -2.13 18.90 -7.01
CA ASP A 17 -2.99 18.31 -8.05
C ASP A 17 -3.33 19.33 -9.16
N ASP A 18 -3.62 20.58 -8.77
CA ASP A 18 -3.81 21.68 -9.72
C ASP A 18 -2.55 21.97 -10.54
N PHE A 19 -1.37 21.91 -9.92
CA PHE A 19 -0.08 22.07 -10.58
C PHE A 19 0.21 20.90 -11.53
N LEU A 20 0.01 19.66 -11.09
CA LEU A 20 0.16 18.47 -11.92
C LEU A 20 -0.74 18.55 -13.16
N LYS A 21 -2.01 18.95 -13.00
CA LYS A 21 -2.94 19.09 -14.12
C LYS A 21 -2.48 20.19 -15.08
N GLN A 22 -2.27 21.40 -14.60
CA GLN A 22 -2.09 22.58 -15.47
C GLN A 22 -0.69 22.69 -16.05
N VAL A 23 0.34 22.29 -15.31
CA VAL A 23 1.75 22.45 -15.73
C VAL A 23 2.27 21.12 -16.25
N VAL A 24 2.21 20.07 -15.45
CA VAL A 24 2.88 18.81 -15.76
C VAL A 24 2.15 18.06 -16.87
N ILE A 25 0.86 17.76 -16.71
CA ILE A 25 0.08 17.00 -17.69
C ILE A 25 -0.08 17.81 -18.97
N GLU A 26 -0.57 19.06 -18.89
CA GLU A 26 -0.88 19.85 -20.08
C GLU A 26 0.34 20.35 -20.85
N HIS A 27 1.45 20.67 -20.18
CA HIS A 27 2.62 21.24 -20.85
C HIS A 27 3.82 20.30 -20.90
N VAL A 28 4.18 19.64 -19.79
CA VAL A 28 5.34 18.73 -19.80
C VAL A 28 5.03 17.42 -20.55
N LEU A 29 4.02 16.67 -20.10
CA LEU A 29 3.72 15.34 -20.62
C LEU A 29 3.11 15.39 -22.03
N LYS A 30 2.33 16.42 -22.37
CA LYS A 30 1.70 16.54 -23.69
C LYS A 30 2.56 17.29 -24.71
N LYS A 31 3.30 18.33 -24.31
CA LYS A 31 3.95 19.25 -25.26
C LYS A 31 5.48 19.17 -25.24
N ASP A 32 6.11 19.01 -24.07
CA ASP A 32 7.58 18.99 -23.93
C ASP A 32 8.19 17.61 -24.20
N ARG A 33 8.20 17.21 -25.48
CA ARG A 33 8.71 15.92 -25.95
C ARG A 33 9.82 16.07 -26.98
N ILE A 34 10.74 15.11 -26.98
CA ILE A 34 11.88 15.07 -27.90
C ILE A 34 11.43 14.68 -29.31
N GLY A 35 11.86 15.47 -30.30
CA GLY A 35 11.61 15.24 -31.71
C GLY A 35 10.32 15.87 -32.21
N GLN A 36 10.24 16.12 -33.52
CA GLN A 36 9.09 16.73 -34.17
C GLN A 36 8.07 15.67 -34.61
N LEU A 37 6.78 16.04 -34.63
CA LEU A 37 5.72 15.22 -35.19
C LEU A 37 5.56 15.51 -36.68
N SER A 38 5.46 14.46 -37.49
CA SER A 38 4.94 14.58 -38.86
C SER A 38 3.44 14.84 -38.85
N GLU A 39 2.90 15.47 -39.91
CA GLU A 39 1.45 15.71 -40.04
C GLU A 39 0.61 14.44 -39.87
N LYS A 40 1.13 13.28 -40.30
CA LYS A 40 0.47 11.98 -40.14
C LYS A 40 0.39 11.56 -38.67
N GLN A 41 1.42 11.84 -37.88
CA GLN A 41 1.42 11.55 -36.44
C GLN A 41 0.52 12.53 -35.69
N ILE A 42 0.51 13.81 -36.06
CA ILE A 42 -0.43 14.80 -35.48
C ILE A 42 -1.87 14.31 -35.66
N LYS A 43 -2.27 13.93 -36.88
CA LYS A 43 -3.61 13.39 -37.16
C LYS A 43 -3.96 12.11 -36.40
N LYS A 44 -2.97 11.34 -35.96
CA LYS A 44 -3.16 10.13 -35.13
C LYS A 44 -3.39 10.52 -33.67
N LEU A 45 -2.59 11.44 -33.15
CA LEU A 45 -2.76 11.97 -31.79
C LEU A 45 -4.11 12.68 -31.63
N ASP A 46 -4.55 13.44 -32.63
CA ASP A 46 -5.87 14.10 -32.64
C ASP A 46 -7.03 13.09 -32.58
N LYS A 47 -6.79 11.82 -32.95
CA LYS A 47 -7.76 10.72 -32.87
C LYS A 47 -7.67 9.93 -31.55
N GLY A 48 -6.78 10.32 -30.65
CA GLY A 48 -6.61 9.67 -29.34
C GLY A 48 -5.52 8.60 -29.28
N ASP A 49 -4.69 8.44 -30.32
CA ASP A 49 -3.51 7.57 -30.22
C ASP A 49 -2.52 8.12 -29.17
N ALA A 50 -1.76 7.22 -28.54
CA ALA A 50 -0.72 7.59 -27.58
C ALA A 50 0.49 8.24 -28.27
N ASP A 51 1.02 9.32 -27.68
CA ASP A 51 2.32 9.88 -28.08
C ASP A 51 3.45 9.04 -27.47
N ASN A 52 4.24 8.41 -28.34
CA ASN A 52 5.35 7.54 -27.96
C ASN A 52 6.70 8.27 -27.86
N ARG A 53 6.77 9.58 -28.17
CA ARG A 53 8.01 10.35 -28.04
C ARG A 53 8.42 10.49 -26.58
N THR A 54 9.71 10.46 -26.30
CA THR A 54 10.24 10.63 -24.94
C THR A 54 9.92 12.03 -24.40
N ILE A 55 9.44 12.09 -23.15
CA ILE A 55 9.26 13.36 -22.42
C ILE A 55 10.64 13.93 -22.11
N ARG A 56 10.89 15.20 -22.47
CA ARG A 56 12.25 15.77 -22.43
C ARG A 56 12.83 15.81 -21.02
N LEU A 57 12.06 16.23 -20.01
CA LEU A 57 12.54 16.22 -18.63
C LEU A 57 12.84 14.80 -18.09
N MET A 58 12.27 13.75 -18.69
CA MET A 58 12.61 12.36 -18.34
C MET A 58 13.92 11.88 -18.98
N SER A 59 14.47 12.59 -19.97
CA SER A 59 15.76 12.23 -20.58
C SER A 59 16.95 12.95 -19.95
N ILE A 60 16.71 13.90 -19.05
CA ILE A 60 17.74 14.67 -18.36
C ILE A 60 17.95 14.04 -16.98
N SER A 61 19.20 13.88 -16.53
CA SER A 61 19.47 13.44 -15.16
C SER A 61 19.21 14.58 -14.17
N GLY A 62 18.39 14.30 -13.14
CA GLY A 62 18.15 15.21 -12.03
C GLY A 62 19.14 14.98 -10.88
N LYS A 63 19.21 13.73 -10.40
CA LYS A 63 20.12 13.28 -9.34
C LYS A 63 20.72 11.92 -9.71
N GLY A 64 22.00 11.72 -9.41
CA GLY A 64 22.72 10.49 -9.77
C GLY A 64 23.00 10.35 -11.27
N GLY A 65 23.48 9.19 -11.70
CA GLY A 65 23.73 8.88 -13.11
C GLY A 65 25.20 8.99 -13.56
N PHE A 66 25.42 8.88 -14.87
CA PHE A 66 26.76 8.77 -15.47
C PHE A 66 27.44 10.14 -15.54
N HIS A 67 28.53 10.33 -14.79
CA HIS A 67 29.36 11.52 -14.91
C HIS A 67 30.26 11.41 -16.14
N LYS A 68 30.50 12.52 -16.86
CA LYS A 68 31.38 12.57 -18.06
C LYS A 68 32.82 12.07 -17.82
N GLU A 69 33.22 11.89 -16.57
CA GLU A 69 34.52 11.36 -16.14
C GLU A 69 34.54 9.82 -16.00
N GLY A 70 33.50 9.11 -16.46
CA GLY A 70 33.49 7.66 -16.53
C GLY A 70 33.18 6.95 -15.20
N LYS A 71 32.66 7.67 -14.21
CA LYS A 71 32.14 7.09 -12.96
C LYS A 71 30.62 7.24 -12.94
N TYR A 72 29.93 6.13 -12.74
CA TYR A 72 28.55 6.18 -12.25
C TYR A 72 28.61 6.77 -10.85
N ASP A 73 27.81 7.80 -10.62
CA ASP A 73 27.56 8.24 -9.26
C ASP A 73 26.96 7.06 -8.47
N LYS A 74 27.23 6.95 -7.17
CA LYS A 74 26.79 5.79 -6.36
C LYS A 74 25.27 5.67 -6.23
N ASN A 75 24.53 6.62 -6.78
CA ASN A 75 23.10 6.82 -6.59
C ASN A 75 22.29 6.27 -7.77
N THR A 76 21.06 5.85 -7.49
CA THR A 76 20.04 5.52 -8.50
C THR A 76 19.86 6.69 -9.46
N ASN A 77 19.76 6.43 -10.77
CA ASN A 77 19.57 7.49 -11.76
C ASN A 77 18.13 8.00 -11.70
N VAL A 78 17.94 9.20 -11.15
CA VAL A 78 16.62 9.86 -11.03
C VAL A 78 16.51 10.90 -12.14
N THR A 79 15.41 10.85 -12.91
CA THR A 79 15.19 11.82 -13.98
C THR A 79 14.97 13.23 -13.40
N LEU A 80 15.25 14.26 -14.19
CA LEU A 80 15.01 15.64 -13.77
C LEU A 80 13.53 15.85 -13.46
N LEU A 81 12.62 15.24 -14.23
CA LEU A 81 11.18 15.31 -13.94
C LEU A 81 10.86 14.73 -12.55
N ASP A 82 11.31 13.52 -12.24
CA ASP A 82 11.01 12.87 -10.96
C ASP A 82 11.56 13.68 -9.79
N HIS A 83 12.79 14.19 -9.93
CA HIS A 83 13.42 15.05 -8.95
C HIS A 83 12.61 16.34 -8.71
N LEU A 84 12.26 17.07 -9.77
CA LEU A 84 11.49 18.31 -9.66
C LEU A 84 10.11 18.09 -9.04
N LEU A 85 9.43 16.99 -9.35
CA LEU A 85 8.14 16.63 -8.75
C LEU A 85 8.27 16.25 -7.27
N SER A 86 9.31 15.50 -6.92
CA SER A 86 9.63 15.16 -5.52
C SER A 86 9.87 16.42 -4.68
N VAL A 87 10.74 17.32 -5.16
CA VAL A 87 11.04 18.59 -4.50
C VAL A 87 9.78 19.46 -4.40
N THR A 88 8.98 19.54 -5.47
CA THR A 88 7.71 20.31 -5.46
C THR A 88 6.76 19.79 -4.38
N ARG A 89 6.48 18.48 -4.35
CA ARG A 89 5.60 17.85 -3.36
C ARG A 89 6.12 18.05 -1.94
N GLY A 90 7.41 17.77 -1.71
CA GLY A 90 8.06 17.93 -0.42
C GLY A 90 8.02 19.36 0.09
N SER A 91 8.31 20.34 -0.77
CA SER A 91 8.27 21.77 -0.42
C SER A 91 6.90 22.20 0.05
N LEU A 92 5.85 21.83 -0.70
CA LEU A 92 4.47 22.19 -0.37
C LEU A 92 4.05 21.62 0.98
N LEU A 93 4.35 20.34 1.23
CA LEU A 93 3.98 19.70 2.49
C LEU A 93 4.73 20.33 3.68
N LEU A 94 6.04 20.53 3.56
CA LEU A 94 6.86 21.13 4.61
C LEU A 94 6.40 22.55 4.95
N ALA A 95 6.17 23.40 3.94
CA ALA A 95 5.73 24.78 4.16
C ALA A 95 4.36 24.82 4.86
N THR A 96 3.41 24.05 4.33
CA THR A 96 2.03 24.07 4.85
C THR A 96 1.96 23.55 6.28
N MET A 97 2.69 22.47 6.58
CA MET A 97 2.77 21.92 7.94
C MET A 97 3.42 22.91 8.90
N ASN A 98 4.53 23.57 8.52
CA ASN A 98 5.18 24.53 9.40
C ASN A 98 4.27 25.74 9.67
N TRP A 99 3.68 26.34 8.63
CA TRP A 99 2.86 27.54 8.77
C TRP A 99 1.58 27.30 9.58
N LEU A 100 0.85 26.21 9.31
CA LEU A 100 -0.38 25.91 10.05
C LEU A 100 -0.12 25.39 11.47
N SER A 101 1.06 24.84 11.74
CA SER A 101 1.45 24.52 13.12
C SER A 101 1.62 25.77 14.00
N GLN A 102 2.01 26.89 13.39
CA GLN A 102 2.24 28.17 14.07
C GLN A 102 0.99 29.06 14.10
N ASN A 103 0.25 29.06 13.00
CA ASN A 103 -0.97 29.84 12.84
C ASN A 103 -2.01 29.00 12.09
N PRO A 104 -2.84 28.22 12.81
CA PRO A 104 -3.91 27.42 12.21
C PRO A 104 -4.94 28.24 11.42
N ASP A 105 -5.06 29.54 11.71
CA ASP A 105 -6.10 30.43 11.17
C ASP A 105 -5.65 31.21 9.92
N ILE A 106 -4.53 30.81 9.28
CA ILE A 106 -4.10 31.43 8.02
C ILE A 106 -5.24 31.32 6.98
N PRO A 107 -5.68 32.43 6.36
CA PRO A 107 -6.72 32.38 5.34
C PRO A 107 -6.34 31.45 4.19
N GLU A 108 -7.25 30.54 3.81
CA GLU A 108 -7.01 29.51 2.80
C GLU A 108 -6.53 30.11 1.46
N ASN A 109 -7.10 31.24 1.04
CA ASN A 109 -6.68 31.93 -0.18
C ASN A 109 -5.24 32.45 -0.12
N LEU A 110 -4.81 32.96 1.05
CA LEU A 110 -3.43 33.40 1.24
C LEU A 110 -2.49 32.18 1.23
N LEU A 111 -2.88 31.09 1.89
CA LEU A 111 -2.11 29.86 1.91
C LEU A 111 -1.92 29.30 0.49
N LYS A 112 -2.99 29.21 -0.30
CA LYS A 112 -2.95 28.78 -1.71
C LYS A 112 -2.04 29.66 -2.56
N LYS A 113 -2.08 30.98 -2.41
CA LYS A 113 -1.17 31.92 -3.08
C LYS A 113 0.30 31.62 -2.78
N LYS A 114 0.63 31.49 -1.49
CA LYS A 114 1.98 31.17 -1.04
C LYS A 114 2.47 29.83 -1.61
N LEU A 115 1.61 28.82 -1.57
CA LEU A 115 1.93 27.48 -2.07
C LEU A 115 2.08 27.43 -3.59
N ALA A 116 1.29 28.20 -4.35
CA ALA A 116 1.47 28.29 -5.80
C ALA A 116 2.85 28.85 -6.17
N VAL A 117 3.34 29.86 -5.42
CA VAL A 117 4.71 30.38 -5.58
C VAL A 117 5.75 29.31 -5.27
N ILE A 118 5.62 28.60 -4.15
CA ILE A 118 6.53 27.50 -3.80
C ILE A 118 6.55 26.42 -4.88
N ALA A 119 5.38 26.04 -5.43
CA ALA A 119 5.30 25.02 -6.46
C ALA A 119 6.11 25.38 -7.71
N VAL A 120 5.97 26.61 -8.21
CA VAL A 120 6.69 27.07 -9.40
C VAL A 120 8.17 27.28 -9.14
N THR A 121 8.54 27.81 -7.96
CA THR A 121 9.95 27.95 -7.57
C THR A 121 10.61 26.58 -7.44
N ALA A 122 9.95 25.61 -6.84
CA ALA A 122 10.46 24.25 -6.71
C ALA A 122 10.61 23.55 -8.06
N PHE A 123 9.64 23.69 -8.95
CA PHE A 123 9.71 23.08 -10.27
C PHE A 123 10.79 23.71 -11.17
N LEU A 124 11.12 24.98 -10.95
CA LEU A 124 12.14 25.70 -11.73
C LEU A 124 13.50 25.81 -11.02
N HIS A 125 13.69 25.20 -9.85
CA HIS A 125 14.89 25.47 -9.05
C HIS A 125 16.20 25.02 -9.73
N ASP A 126 16.15 23.93 -10.51
CA ASP A 126 17.27 23.35 -11.28
C ASP A 126 17.17 23.75 -12.78
N LEU A 127 16.74 24.99 -13.07
CA LEU A 127 16.55 25.46 -14.45
C LEU A 127 17.84 25.48 -15.27
N ASP A 128 19.00 25.61 -14.60
CA ASP A 128 20.32 25.48 -15.21
C ASP A 128 20.49 24.10 -15.88
N LYS A 129 20.06 23.02 -15.20
CA LYS A 129 20.07 21.65 -15.73
C LYS A 129 19.05 21.47 -16.84
N ASP A 130 17.85 22.03 -16.68
CA ASP A 130 16.81 21.98 -17.72
C ASP A 130 17.29 22.61 -19.04
N LEU A 131 18.07 23.69 -18.94
CA LEU A 131 18.67 24.40 -20.08
C LEU A 131 20.04 23.83 -20.49
N GLU A 132 20.49 22.75 -19.86
CA GLU A 132 21.81 22.13 -20.07
C GLU A 132 22.99 23.12 -19.99
N LEU A 133 22.87 24.14 -19.13
CA LEU A 133 23.89 25.16 -18.94
C LEU A 133 25.07 24.57 -18.16
N ALA A 134 26.29 24.84 -18.63
CA ALA A 134 27.48 24.52 -17.85
C ALA A 134 27.55 25.44 -16.62
N ARG A 135 27.41 24.88 -15.41
CA ARG A 135 27.36 25.57 -14.11
C ARG A 135 28.47 26.61 -13.85
N THR A 136 29.59 26.51 -14.57
CA THR A 136 30.75 27.40 -14.42
C THR A 136 30.85 28.50 -15.49
N VAL A 137 30.01 28.48 -16.52
CA VAL A 137 30.19 29.32 -17.74
C VAL A 137 28.98 30.23 -18.02
N ALA A 138 27.75 29.81 -17.70
CA ALA A 138 26.55 30.58 -18.01
C ALA A 138 25.63 30.73 -16.79
N SER A 139 25.30 31.98 -16.45
CA SER A 139 24.28 32.28 -15.44
C SER A 139 22.90 32.38 -16.09
N LEU A 140 21.86 31.91 -15.39
CA LEU A 140 20.47 32.16 -15.76
C LEU A 140 20.19 33.66 -15.89
N ASN A 141 19.31 34.01 -16.83
CA ASN A 141 18.84 35.38 -17.05
C ASN A 141 17.30 35.43 -17.16
N PRO A 142 16.66 36.61 -17.02
CA PRO A 142 15.21 36.73 -17.03
C PRO A 142 14.54 36.28 -18.34
N ALA A 143 15.21 36.38 -19.49
CA ALA A 143 14.64 35.93 -20.77
C ALA A 143 14.52 34.40 -20.82
N GLN A 144 15.54 33.68 -20.34
CA GLN A 144 15.49 32.22 -20.23
C GLN A 144 14.39 31.74 -19.28
N VAL A 145 14.16 32.49 -18.19
CA VAL A 145 13.05 32.21 -17.27
C VAL A 145 11.71 32.45 -17.96
N ALA A 146 11.57 33.55 -18.72
CA ALA A 146 10.35 33.87 -19.46
C ALA A 146 9.98 32.75 -20.47
N ASP A 147 10.96 32.29 -21.25
CA ASP A 147 10.76 31.21 -22.22
C ASP A 147 10.23 29.93 -21.54
N LYS A 148 10.77 29.60 -20.35
CA LYS A 148 10.39 28.41 -19.59
C LYS A 148 9.04 28.56 -18.89
N VAL A 149 8.71 29.76 -18.44
CA VAL A 149 7.37 30.10 -17.93
C VAL A 149 6.32 29.91 -19.00
N GLU A 150 6.57 30.36 -20.23
CA GLU A 150 5.69 30.16 -21.36
C GLU A 150 5.59 28.68 -21.75
N GLN A 151 6.74 28.00 -21.91
CA GLN A 151 6.81 26.58 -22.29
C GLN A 151 5.96 25.71 -21.36
N TYR A 152 6.06 25.93 -20.04
CA TYR A 152 5.37 25.15 -19.02
C TYR A 152 3.99 25.70 -18.62
N GLY A 153 3.53 26.81 -19.21
CA GLY A 153 2.22 27.40 -18.89
C GLY A 153 2.10 27.91 -17.44
N ILE A 154 3.22 28.33 -16.85
CA ILE A 154 3.30 28.71 -15.43
C ILE A 154 2.44 29.94 -15.12
N ASP A 155 2.35 30.90 -16.04
CA ASP A 155 1.52 32.09 -15.88
C ASP A 155 0.04 31.76 -15.71
N ALA A 156 -0.47 30.77 -16.44
CA ALA A 156 -1.86 30.35 -16.34
C ALA A 156 -2.15 29.74 -14.95
N PHE A 157 -1.22 28.92 -14.45
CA PHE A 157 -1.31 28.32 -13.12
C PHE A 157 -1.26 29.40 -12.01
N LEU A 158 -0.31 30.32 -12.07
CA LEU A 158 -0.18 31.41 -11.09
C LEU A 158 -1.39 32.35 -11.10
N LYS A 159 -1.93 32.66 -12.29
CA LYS A 159 -3.11 33.52 -12.44
C LYS A 159 -4.35 32.90 -11.79
N LYS A 160 -4.53 31.57 -11.85
CA LYS A 160 -5.63 30.87 -11.15
C LYS A 160 -5.56 31.07 -9.63
N ALA A 161 -4.36 31.18 -9.08
CA ALA A 161 -4.13 31.48 -7.67
C ALA A 161 -4.16 32.99 -7.35
N ASP A 162 -4.46 33.86 -8.32
CA ASP A 162 -4.38 35.32 -8.17
C ASP A 162 -2.98 35.78 -7.72
N VAL A 163 -1.97 35.23 -8.41
CA VAL A 163 -0.54 35.54 -8.28
C VAL A 163 -0.02 36.06 -9.62
N THR A 164 0.82 37.10 -9.58
CA THR A 164 1.55 37.61 -10.74
C THR A 164 3.01 37.77 -10.37
N LEU A 165 3.89 37.10 -11.11
CA LEU A 165 5.33 37.17 -10.94
C LEU A 165 5.97 37.56 -12.26
N THR A 166 6.98 38.42 -12.22
CA THR A 166 7.81 38.68 -13.39
C THR A 166 8.89 37.60 -13.50
N PRO A 167 9.51 37.42 -14.68
CA PRO A 167 10.67 36.53 -14.81
C PRO A 167 11.82 36.89 -13.86
N GLU A 168 11.99 38.18 -13.53
CA GLU A 168 12.95 38.64 -12.52
C GLU A 168 12.60 38.16 -11.11
N HIS A 169 11.31 38.18 -10.72
CA HIS A 169 10.86 37.64 -9.43
C HIS A 169 11.17 36.15 -9.32
N LEU A 170 10.86 35.38 -10.38
CA LEU A 170 11.12 33.94 -10.40
C LEU A 170 12.61 33.62 -10.38
N LEU A 171 13.41 34.34 -11.19
CA LEU A 171 14.88 34.20 -11.18
C LEU A 171 15.45 34.44 -9.78
N HIS A 172 15.01 35.51 -9.11
CA HIS A 172 15.44 35.80 -7.75
C HIS A 172 15.08 34.67 -6.78
N LEU A 173 13.85 34.15 -6.83
CA LEU A 173 13.42 33.05 -5.96
C LEU A 173 14.23 31.77 -6.21
N ILE A 174 14.55 31.45 -7.47
CA ILE A 174 15.40 30.32 -7.87
C ILE A 174 16.82 30.51 -7.31
N GLU A 175 17.42 31.68 -7.48
CA GLU A 175 18.76 32.01 -6.95
C GLU A 175 18.81 31.88 -5.42
N GLN A 176 17.72 32.25 -4.72
CA GLN A 176 17.58 32.05 -3.28
C GLN A 176 17.49 30.57 -2.87
N VAL A 177 17.24 29.62 -3.78
CA VAL A 177 17.31 28.19 -3.44
C VAL A 177 18.78 27.73 -3.39
N GLU A 178 19.61 28.13 -4.35
CA GLU A 178 20.90 27.50 -4.64
C GLU A 178 22.08 27.90 -3.72
N THR A 179 21.94 28.87 -2.80
CA THR A 179 23.03 29.43 -1.95
C THR A 179 24.26 29.99 -2.68
N SER A 180 24.39 29.77 -3.99
CA SER A 180 25.62 29.96 -4.77
C SER A 180 25.68 31.29 -5.53
N GLN A 181 24.56 32.01 -5.67
CA GLN A 181 24.51 33.24 -6.44
C GLN A 181 24.21 34.44 -5.55
N ALA A 182 25.24 35.25 -5.32
CA ALA A 182 25.19 36.46 -4.51
C ALA A 182 24.26 37.50 -5.13
N TYR A 183 23.24 37.89 -4.37
CA TYR A 183 22.45 39.13 -4.43
C TYR A 183 22.50 39.92 -5.74
N ARG A 184 21.72 39.49 -6.74
CA ARG A 184 21.30 40.40 -7.81
C ARG A 184 20.20 41.31 -7.25
N HIS A 185 20.38 42.62 -7.42
CA HIS A 185 19.38 43.60 -7.01
C HIS A 185 18.11 43.40 -7.85
N LEU A 186 17.02 43.00 -7.20
CA LEU A 186 15.68 43.02 -7.77
C LEU A 186 15.32 44.46 -8.16
N SER A 187 15.06 44.70 -9.44
CA SER A 187 14.60 46.00 -9.94
C SER A 187 13.17 46.31 -9.46
N THR A 188 12.37 45.27 -9.26
CA THR A 188 10.97 45.35 -8.79
C THR A 188 10.85 44.60 -7.46
N PRO A 189 10.19 45.16 -6.43
CA PRO A 189 10.01 44.45 -5.17
C PRO A 189 9.07 43.25 -5.34
N LEU A 190 9.37 42.15 -4.63
CA LEU A 190 8.48 40.99 -4.56
C LEU A 190 7.10 41.37 -3.99
N PRO A 191 6.02 40.72 -4.43
CA PRO A 191 4.72 40.83 -3.78
C PRO A 191 4.79 40.60 -2.27
N ARG A 192 4.11 41.46 -1.48
CA ARG A 192 4.23 41.49 0.00
C ARG A 192 3.92 40.18 0.73
N PHE A 193 3.18 39.27 0.11
CA PHE A 193 2.85 37.97 0.71
C PHE A 193 3.98 36.94 0.58
N ILE A 194 4.98 37.20 -0.27
CA ILE A 194 6.16 36.38 -0.46
C ILE A 194 7.17 36.77 0.61
N ASP A 195 7.60 35.78 1.39
CA ASP A 195 8.55 35.95 2.48
C ASP A 195 9.86 35.21 2.17
N ASP A 196 10.95 35.65 2.81
CA ASP A 196 12.30 35.11 2.60
C ASP A 196 12.44 33.64 3.02
N ARG A 197 11.44 33.07 3.71
CA ARG A 197 11.43 31.66 4.12
C ARG A 197 10.91 30.74 3.02
N MET A 198 10.15 31.24 2.03
CA MET A 198 9.61 30.40 0.96
C MET A 198 10.67 29.60 0.19
N PRO A 199 11.78 30.22 -0.29
CA PRO A 199 12.84 29.47 -0.97
C PRO A 199 13.56 28.46 -0.06
N LEU A 200 13.54 28.68 1.27
CA LEU A 200 14.18 27.78 2.22
C LEU A 200 13.47 26.43 2.33
N TYR A 201 12.14 26.37 2.13
CA TYR A 201 11.42 25.10 2.06
C TYR A 201 11.78 24.30 0.81
N VAL A 202 11.96 24.99 -0.32
CA VAL A 202 12.43 24.37 -1.56
C VAL A 202 13.82 23.81 -1.39
N ARG A 203 14.72 24.61 -0.82
CA ARG A 203 16.09 24.19 -0.49
C ARG A 203 16.12 23.00 0.48
N MET A 204 15.23 22.99 1.48
CA MET A 204 15.11 21.84 2.39
C MET A 204 14.67 20.60 1.63
N ALA A 205 13.61 20.67 0.82
CA ALA A 205 13.10 19.54 0.06
C ALA A 205 14.15 18.98 -0.92
N ASP A 206 14.87 19.83 -1.65
CA ASP A 206 15.98 19.41 -2.53
C ASP A 206 17.10 18.67 -1.77
N LYS A 207 17.47 19.17 -0.58
CA LYS A 207 18.45 18.50 0.29
C LYS A 207 17.94 17.16 0.81
N LEU A 208 16.68 17.09 1.23
CA LEU A 208 16.08 15.85 1.71
C LEU A 208 16.01 14.80 0.60
N ASP A 209 15.69 15.21 -0.62
CA ASP A 209 15.69 14.34 -1.80
C ASP A 209 17.09 13.75 -2.07
N GLY A 210 18.14 14.56 -1.99
CA GLY A 210 19.52 14.08 -2.09
C GLY A 210 19.94 13.15 -0.95
N ILE A 211 19.61 13.51 0.29
CA ILE A 211 19.92 12.71 1.49
C ILE A 211 19.19 11.37 1.46
N TRP A 212 17.96 11.34 0.95
CA TRP A 212 17.19 10.11 0.78
C TRP A 212 17.93 9.10 -0.10
N LEU A 213 18.52 9.56 -1.20
CA LEU A 213 19.26 8.71 -2.14
C LEU A 213 20.57 8.17 -1.55
N GLU A 214 21.25 8.92 -0.68
CA GLU A 214 22.55 8.52 -0.12
C GLU A 214 22.45 7.78 1.23
N GLY A 215 21.61 8.29 2.14
CA GLY A 215 21.57 7.89 3.55
C GLY A 215 20.21 7.33 4.01
N GLY A 216 19.24 7.24 3.10
CA GLY A 216 17.89 6.76 3.39
C GLY A 216 17.17 7.58 4.45
N ILE A 217 16.17 6.96 5.09
CA ILE A 217 15.33 7.64 6.09
C ILE A 217 16.09 8.11 7.31
N THR A 218 17.13 7.39 7.74
CA THR A 218 17.94 7.79 8.90
C THR A 218 18.64 9.12 8.63
N GLY A 219 19.16 9.30 7.42
CA GLY A 219 19.73 10.57 6.98
C GLY A 219 18.69 11.69 6.98
N VAL A 220 17.50 11.41 6.45
CA VAL A 220 16.40 12.39 6.38
C VAL A 220 15.90 12.78 7.76
N ILE A 221 15.68 11.84 8.67
CA ILE A 221 15.31 12.10 10.07
C ILE A 221 16.38 12.98 10.71
N LYS A 222 17.66 12.59 10.64
CA LYS A 222 18.76 13.37 11.21
C LYS A 222 18.79 14.80 10.65
N ARG A 223 18.53 14.98 9.35
CA ARG A 223 18.47 16.32 8.74
C ARG A 223 17.31 17.15 9.30
N LEU A 224 16.12 16.57 9.34
CA LEU A 224 14.92 17.22 9.89
C LEU A 224 15.07 17.57 11.38
N GLU A 225 15.87 16.83 12.16
CA GLU A 225 16.16 17.16 13.56
C GLU A 225 17.16 18.31 13.73
N THR A 226 18.14 18.40 12.83
CA THR A 226 19.29 19.29 12.97
C THR A 226 19.14 20.62 12.23
N ASP A 227 18.40 20.63 11.12
CA ASP A 227 18.26 21.80 10.27
C ASP A 227 17.06 22.68 10.70
N LYS A 228 17.39 23.77 11.41
CA LYS A 228 16.44 24.78 11.89
C LYS A 228 16.27 25.97 10.94
N SER A 229 16.69 25.86 9.68
CA SER A 229 16.71 27.00 8.75
C SER A 229 15.32 27.49 8.34
N CYS A 230 14.33 26.59 8.23
CA CYS A 230 12.97 26.92 7.79
C CYS A 230 11.84 26.36 8.67
N LEU A 231 12.13 25.39 9.55
CA LEU A 231 11.14 24.77 10.42
C LEU A 231 11.27 25.36 11.84
N ASP A 232 10.22 26.03 12.33
CA ASP A 232 10.22 26.64 13.67
C ASP A 232 9.73 25.66 14.75
N SER A 233 8.95 24.65 14.37
CA SER A 233 8.49 23.57 15.24
C SER A 233 9.14 22.24 14.85
N PRO A 234 9.55 21.39 15.81
CA PRO A 234 10.01 20.06 15.48
C PRO A 234 8.84 19.27 14.89
N LEU A 235 8.89 18.97 13.58
CA LEU A 235 7.87 18.17 12.90
C LEU A 235 7.92 16.70 13.37
N LEU A 236 9.13 16.17 13.60
CA LEU A 236 9.40 14.75 13.84
C LEU A 236 8.82 14.11 15.12
N PRO A 237 8.64 14.78 16.27
CA PRO A 237 8.02 14.17 17.45
C PRO A 237 6.62 13.59 17.20
N HIS A 238 5.95 14.03 16.13
CA HIS A 238 4.65 13.54 15.71
C HIS A 238 4.70 12.31 14.79
N TRP A 239 5.90 11.81 14.45
CA TRP A 239 6.09 10.73 13.49
C TRP A 239 6.94 9.59 14.04
N GLN A 240 6.73 8.40 13.51
CA GLN A 240 7.47 7.18 13.84
C GLN A 240 7.78 6.40 12.56
N ALA A 241 9.00 5.88 12.48
CA ALA A 241 9.50 5.24 11.26
C ALA A 241 9.08 3.76 11.16
N ILE A 242 8.77 3.34 9.94
CA ILE A 242 8.82 1.96 9.48
C ILE A 242 10.02 1.85 8.54
N ASP A 243 10.86 0.86 8.78
CA ASP A 243 11.99 0.51 7.92
C ASP A 243 12.08 -1.01 7.85
N LEU A 244 11.60 -1.58 6.75
CA LEU A 244 11.53 -3.00 6.51
C LEU A 244 12.36 -3.34 5.28
N PHE A 245 13.17 -4.39 5.36
CA PHE A 245 13.94 -4.90 4.24
C PHE A 245 13.55 -6.35 3.97
N ASP A 246 12.85 -6.56 2.86
CA ASP A 246 12.51 -7.86 2.30
C ASP A 246 12.66 -7.82 0.77
N PRO A 247 13.86 -8.10 0.25
CA PRO A 247 14.12 -8.18 -1.20
C PRO A 247 13.48 -9.41 -1.86
N HIS A 248 13.03 -10.40 -1.07
CA HIS A 248 12.43 -11.62 -1.60
C HIS A 248 10.94 -11.45 -1.90
N HIS A 249 10.25 -10.55 -1.19
CA HIS A 249 8.82 -10.33 -1.35
C HIS A 249 8.45 -8.84 -1.53
N PRO A 250 9.03 -8.12 -2.52
CA PRO A 250 8.77 -6.69 -2.73
C PRO A 250 7.28 -6.40 -2.99
N PHE A 251 6.56 -7.31 -3.64
CA PHE A 251 5.13 -7.18 -3.89
C PHE A 251 4.28 -7.16 -2.61
N LEU A 252 4.74 -7.81 -1.53
CA LEU A 252 4.07 -7.74 -0.23
C LEU A 252 4.31 -6.38 0.43
N LEU A 253 5.51 -5.84 0.27
CA LEU A 253 5.85 -4.50 0.74
C LEU A 253 5.07 -3.42 -0.01
N ASP A 254 4.85 -3.57 -1.33
CA ASP A 254 3.96 -2.68 -2.09
C ASP A 254 2.52 -2.67 -1.53
N LYS A 255 1.98 -3.87 -1.23
CA LYS A 255 0.65 -3.99 -0.65
C LYS A 255 0.58 -3.45 0.77
N LEU A 256 1.61 -3.70 1.57
CA LEU A 256 1.72 -3.17 2.93
C LEU A 256 1.80 -1.64 2.89
N GLN A 257 2.64 -1.05 2.03
CA GLN A 257 2.73 0.39 1.84
C GLN A 257 1.36 0.97 1.51
N PHE A 258 0.66 0.40 0.52
CA PHE A 258 -0.68 0.85 0.14
C PHE A 258 -1.65 0.85 1.34
N PHE A 259 -1.70 -0.23 2.12
CA PHE A 259 -2.60 -0.31 3.27
C PHE A 259 -2.20 0.64 4.40
N LEU A 260 -0.90 0.77 4.70
CA LEU A 260 -0.40 1.72 5.70
C LEU A 260 -0.78 3.15 5.31
N SER A 261 -0.59 3.54 4.05
CA SER A 261 -0.94 4.88 3.56
C SER A 261 -2.44 5.14 3.59
N GLN A 262 -3.25 4.17 3.13
CA GLN A 262 -4.70 4.27 3.15
C GLN A 262 -5.25 4.38 4.58
N ILE A 263 -4.77 3.53 5.48
CA ILE A 263 -5.26 3.45 6.86
C ILE A 263 -4.77 4.62 7.69
N SER A 264 -3.52 5.06 7.50
CA SER A 264 -3.04 6.32 8.09
C SER A 264 -3.97 7.46 7.72
N GLY A 265 -4.28 7.61 6.43
CA GLY A 265 -5.22 8.62 5.95
C GLY A 265 -6.62 8.48 6.53
N ALA A 266 -7.13 7.25 6.68
CA ALA A 266 -8.48 7.00 7.20
C ALA A 266 -8.61 7.26 8.71
N ILE A 267 -7.61 6.85 9.51
CA ILE A 267 -7.63 6.99 10.97
C ILE A 267 -7.30 8.41 11.39
N THR A 268 -6.28 9.00 10.77
CA THR A 268 -5.69 10.26 11.24
C THR A 268 -6.07 11.45 10.38
N GLY A 269 -6.61 11.23 9.18
CA GLY A 269 -6.74 12.27 8.16
C GLY A 269 -5.42 12.59 7.45
N VAL A 270 -4.29 12.03 7.89
CA VAL A 270 -2.94 12.38 7.44
C VAL A 270 -2.24 11.13 6.86
N PRO A 271 -1.66 11.20 5.65
CA PRO A 271 -0.89 10.11 5.08
C PRO A 271 0.50 10.05 5.76
N PRO A 272 1.33 9.05 5.45
CA PRO A 272 2.73 9.05 5.87
C PRO A 272 3.42 10.35 5.44
N LEU A 273 4.25 10.93 6.30
CA LEU A 273 5.03 12.13 5.98
C LEU A 273 6.02 11.85 4.84
N LEU A 274 6.62 10.66 4.89
CA LEU A 274 7.49 10.10 3.88
C LEU A 274 7.07 8.66 3.64
N GLU A 275 7.13 8.22 2.40
CA GLU A 275 6.89 6.84 2.01
C GLU A 275 7.76 6.52 0.78
N GLY A 276 8.36 5.34 0.77
CA GLY A 276 9.10 4.85 -0.38
C GLY A 276 9.34 3.35 -0.26
N HIS A 277 9.25 2.67 -1.40
CA HIS A 277 9.63 1.28 -1.53
C HIS A 277 10.61 1.16 -2.70
N HIS A 278 11.84 0.74 -2.39
CA HIS A 278 12.90 0.60 -3.38
C HIS A 278 13.72 -0.65 -3.07
N ASP A 279 13.92 -1.51 -4.08
CA ASP A 279 14.70 -2.76 -3.98
C ASP A 279 14.34 -3.63 -2.76
N GLY A 280 13.04 -3.75 -2.45
CA GLY A 280 12.56 -4.52 -1.31
C GLY A 280 12.79 -3.85 0.04
N ARG A 281 13.13 -2.56 0.09
CA ARG A 281 13.17 -1.77 1.32
C ARG A 281 11.96 -0.84 1.39
N LEU A 282 11.01 -1.14 2.27
CA LEU A 282 9.88 -0.27 2.57
C LEU A 282 10.26 0.67 3.70
N THR A 283 10.13 1.97 3.45
CA THR A 283 10.46 3.01 4.40
C THR A 283 9.36 4.06 4.48
N MET A 284 8.83 4.30 5.68
CA MET A 284 7.71 5.23 5.88
C MET A 284 7.83 5.98 7.20
N LEU A 285 7.25 7.18 7.29
CA LEU A 285 7.04 7.91 8.54
C LEU A 285 5.54 8.04 8.80
N LEU A 286 5.03 7.35 9.82
CA LEU A 286 3.61 7.35 10.19
C LEU A 286 3.34 8.21 11.42
N PRO A 287 2.10 8.72 11.60
CA PRO A 287 1.73 9.47 12.80
C PRO A 287 1.96 8.64 14.07
N LYS A 288 2.79 9.16 14.97
CA LYS A 288 3.27 8.44 16.17
C LYS A 288 2.15 8.03 17.12
N VAL A 289 1.14 8.87 17.29
CA VAL A 289 0.07 8.65 18.28
C VAL A 289 -0.83 7.47 17.92
N GLN A 290 -1.01 7.18 16.62
CA GLN A 290 -1.85 6.08 16.11
C GLN A 290 -1.01 5.00 15.41
N PHE A 291 0.30 4.98 15.64
CA PHE A 291 1.22 4.12 14.90
C PHE A 291 0.81 2.65 14.97
N ASP A 292 0.63 2.12 16.18
CA ASP A 292 0.28 0.71 16.40
C ASP A 292 -1.07 0.37 15.78
N GLU A 293 -2.07 1.25 15.94
CA GLU A 293 -3.40 1.04 15.35
C GLU A 293 -3.38 1.01 13.81
N ILE A 294 -2.58 1.90 13.19
CA ILE A 294 -2.40 1.92 11.73
C ILE A 294 -1.74 0.64 11.26
N VAL A 295 -0.65 0.23 11.93
CA VAL A 295 0.12 -0.96 11.58
C VAL A 295 -0.74 -2.22 11.72
N ASP A 296 -1.42 -2.41 12.85
CA ASP A 296 -2.25 -3.58 13.09
C ASP A 296 -3.36 -3.72 12.05
N LYS A 297 -4.09 -2.63 11.75
CA LYS A 297 -5.14 -2.67 10.73
C LYS A 297 -4.58 -2.90 9.33
N ALA A 298 -3.40 -2.38 9.02
CA ALA A 298 -2.76 -2.59 7.72
C ALA A 298 -2.29 -4.04 7.54
N LEU A 299 -1.70 -4.63 8.58
CA LEU A 299 -1.29 -6.03 8.58
C LEU A 299 -2.49 -6.97 8.46
N ASN A 300 -3.58 -6.69 9.17
CA ASN A 300 -4.81 -7.48 9.06
C ASN A 300 -5.38 -7.42 7.63
N LYS A 301 -5.47 -6.22 7.03
CA LYS A 301 -5.90 -6.09 5.62
C LYS A 301 -4.98 -6.80 4.64
N LEU A 302 -3.67 -6.78 4.89
CA LEU A 302 -2.71 -7.50 4.07
C LEU A 302 -2.95 -9.01 4.17
N ALA A 303 -3.06 -9.53 5.38
CA ALA A 303 -3.32 -10.94 5.65
C ALA A 303 -4.60 -11.44 4.95
N ASP A 304 -5.69 -10.67 5.02
CA ASP A 304 -6.96 -10.99 4.35
C ASP A 304 -6.85 -11.08 2.82
N LYS A 305 -5.82 -10.46 2.22
CA LYS A 305 -5.58 -10.47 0.77
C LYS A 305 -4.55 -11.50 0.33
N LEU A 306 -3.83 -12.12 1.26
CA LEU A 306 -2.87 -13.14 0.92
C LEU A 306 -3.61 -14.40 0.46
N PRO A 307 -3.13 -15.07 -0.61
CA PRO A 307 -3.77 -16.28 -1.13
C PRO A 307 -3.51 -17.52 -0.24
N PHE A 308 -2.97 -17.34 0.96
CA PHE A 308 -2.81 -18.39 1.95
C PHE A 308 -4.17 -18.63 2.63
N GLY A 309 -5.11 -19.16 1.85
CA GLY A 309 -6.42 -19.55 2.36
C GLY A 309 -6.26 -20.63 3.42
N LEU A 310 -7.15 -20.59 4.41
CA LEU A 310 -7.36 -21.67 5.35
C LEU A 310 -7.52 -23.00 4.58
N GLU A 311 -6.61 -23.94 4.81
CA GLU A 311 -6.70 -25.27 4.23
C GLU A 311 -6.88 -26.32 5.32
N VAL A 312 -7.84 -27.22 5.10
CA VAL A 312 -7.98 -28.44 5.88
C VAL A 312 -7.31 -29.57 5.09
N ASP A 313 -6.20 -30.08 5.62
CA ASP A 313 -5.59 -31.33 5.15
C ASP A 313 -6.09 -32.49 5.99
N ILE A 314 -6.39 -33.62 5.34
CA ILE A 314 -6.94 -34.81 6.00
C ILE A 314 -6.07 -35.99 5.60
N SER A 315 -5.38 -36.54 6.60
CA SER A 315 -4.51 -37.69 6.44
C SER A 315 -5.28 -38.93 5.92
N ASN A 316 -4.54 -39.93 5.44
CA ASN A 316 -5.13 -41.18 4.96
C ASN A 316 -5.95 -41.92 6.03
N VAL A 317 -5.65 -41.66 7.31
CA VAL A 317 -6.35 -42.20 8.48
C VAL A 317 -7.47 -41.29 9.01
N GLY A 318 -7.87 -40.25 8.25
CA GLY A 318 -9.00 -39.38 8.59
C GLY A 318 -8.71 -38.31 9.64
N VAL A 319 -7.46 -38.14 10.07
CA VAL A 319 -7.08 -37.09 11.03
C VAL A 319 -6.89 -35.76 10.30
N PRO A 320 -7.64 -34.70 10.67
CA PRO A 320 -7.53 -33.39 10.06
C PRO A 320 -6.43 -32.52 10.69
N ALA A 321 -5.86 -31.64 9.88
CA ALA A 321 -4.93 -30.58 10.27
C ALA A 321 -5.31 -29.27 9.57
N LEU A 322 -5.24 -28.15 10.31
CA LEU A 322 -5.40 -26.82 9.72
C LEU A 322 -4.04 -26.29 9.28
N LEU A 323 -3.99 -25.84 8.04
CA LEU A 323 -2.86 -25.14 7.45
C LEU A 323 -3.24 -23.68 7.24
N ASN A 324 -2.27 -22.79 7.41
CA ASN A 324 -2.35 -21.37 7.04
C ASN A 324 -3.39 -20.52 7.80
N GLY A 325 -3.72 -20.83 9.07
CA GLY A 325 -4.56 -19.93 9.87
C GLY A 325 -4.96 -20.46 11.25
N GLN A 326 -5.63 -19.60 12.02
CA GLN A 326 -6.35 -19.95 13.25
C GLN A 326 -7.82 -19.51 13.12
N PRO A 327 -8.64 -20.26 12.37
CA PRO A 327 -10.00 -19.86 12.07
C PRO A 327 -10.88 -19.92 13.31
N THR A 328 -11.90 -19.07 13.30
CA THR A 328 -13.05 -19.15 14.19
C THR A 328 -13.91 -20.38 13.85
N HIS A 329 -14.80 -20.77 14.77
CA HIS A 329 -15.77 -21.85 14.53
C HIS A 329 -16.62 -21.58 13.28
N THR A 330 -17.07 -20.32 13.10
CA THR A 330 -17.89 -19.92 11.94
C THR A 330 -17.13 -20.07 10.63
N GLU A 331 -15.86 -19.63 10.58
CA GLU A 331 -15.03 -19.77 9.37
C GLU A 331 -14.78 -21.24 9.01
N LEU A 332 -14.63 -22.12 10.00
CA LEU A 332 -14.55 -23.57 9.77
C LEU A 332 -15.85 -24.15 9.23
N GLN A 333 -16.99 -23.74 9.79
CA GLN A 333 -18.30 -24.17 9.33
C GLN A 333 -18.55 -23.74 7.88
N ASP A 334 -18.28 -22.46 7.56
CA ASP A 334 -18.40 -21.92 6.20
C ASP A 334 -17.48 -22.65 5.22
N LEU A 335 -16.26 -23.01 5.64
CA LEU A 335 -15.34 -23.80 4.83
C LEU A 335 -15.92 -25.19 4.51
N MET A 336 -16.49 -25.88 5.50
CA MET A 336 -17.06 -27.23 5.36
C MET A 336 -18.29 -27.26 4.45
N LEU A 337 -19.12 -26.23 4.52
CA LEU A 337 -20.32 -26.08 3.68
C LEU A 337 -19.97 -25.64 2.24
N ASN A 338 -18.81 -25.03 2.03
CA ASN A 338 -18.41 -24.56 0.71
C ASN A 338 -17.93 -25.71 -0.21
N LYS A 339 -18.76 -26.07 -1.19
CA LYS A 339 -18.49 -27.18 -2.14
C LYS A 339 -17.21 -27.02 -2.96
N SER A 340 -16.79 -25.79 -3.28
CA SER A 340 -15.58 -25.58 -4.08
C SER A 340 -14.30 -25.66 -3.24
N LYS A 341 -14.37 -25.33 -1.95
CA LYS A 341 -13.23 -25.40 -1.03
C LYS A 341 -13.08 -26.76 -0.35
N MET A 342 -14.20 -27.44 -0.08
CA MET A 342 -14.24 -28.78 0.53
C MET A 342 -14.94 -29.79 -0.40
N PRO A 343 -14.19 -30.42 -1.31
CA PRO A 343 -14.73 -31.41 -2.24
C PRO A 343 -15.16 -32.69 -1.52
N ALA A 344 -16.10 -33.42 -2.12
CA ALA A 344 -16.67 -34.67 -1.58
C ALA A 344 -15.62 -35.67 -1.09
N GLN A 345 -14.51 -35.82 -1.82
CA GLN A 345 -13.41 -36.71 -1.46
C GLN A 345 -12.75 -36.35 -0.11
N LYS A 346 -12.63 -35.06 0.22
CA LYS A 346 -12.11 -34.60 1.51
C LYS A 346 -13.15 -34.88 2.61
N ILE A 347 -14.43 -34.62 2.35
CA ILE A 347 -15.54 -34.94 3.29
C ILE A 347 -15.56 -36.44 3.63
N SER A 348 -15.52 -37.31 2.64
CA SER A 348 -15.50 -38.77 2.81
C SER A 348 -14.31 -39.28 3.65
N LYS A 349 -13.18 -38.57 3.66
CA LYS A 349 -12.03 -38.94 4.50
C LYS A 349 -12.27 -38.71 5.99
N LEU A 350 -13.12 -37.76 6.37
CA LEU A 350 -13.49 -37.51 7.77
C LEU A 350 -14.48 -38.55 8.31
N LEU A 351 -15.24 -39.19 7.43
CA LEU A 351 -16.28 -40.17 7.76
C LEU A 351 -15.78 -41.61 7.58
N LYS A 352 -14.59 -41.92 8.11
CA LYS A 352 -13.95 -43.24 8.02
C LYS A 352 -14.06 -44.02 9.33
N ILE A 353 -14.26 -45.32 9.21
CA ILE A 353 -14.25 -46.29 10.32
C ILE A 353 -13.29 -47.44 10.02
N GLN A 354 -12.88 -48.19 11.04
CA GLN A 354 -12.13 -49.44 10.84
C GLN A 354 -13.00 -50.51 10.17
N SER A 355 -12.43 -51.22 9.20
CA SER A 355 -13.15 -52.21 8.39
C SER A 355 -13.73 -53.37 9.21
N LYS A 356 -13.11 -53.72 10.34
CA LYS A 356 -13.63 -54.73 11.27
C LYS A 356 -15.02 -54.40 11.82
N TYR A 357 -15.37 -53.11 11.94
CA TYR A 357 -16.67 -52.67 12.45
C TYR A 357 -17.75 -52.59 11.37
N LYS A 358 -17.41 -52.71 10.08
CA LYS A 358 -18.36 -52.55 8.97
C LYS A 358 -19.60 -53.44 9.12
N ALA A 359 -19.42 -54.71 9.45
CA ALA A 359 -20.52 -55.67 9.59
C ALA A 359 -21.43 -55.34 10.79
N GLN A 360 -20.84 -54.76 11.85
CA GLN A 360 -21.55 -54.37 13.06
C GLN A 360 -22.37 -53.09 12.87
N VAL A 361 -21.87 -52.13 12.10
CA VAL A 361 -22.51 -50.81 11.98
C VAL A 361 -23.46 -50.67 10.79
N ILE A 362 -23.34 -51.51 9.75
CA ILE A 362 -24.08 -51.31 8.48
C ILE A 362 -25.60 -51.33 8.69
N HIS A 363 -26.14 -52.35 9.36
CA HIS A 363 -27.58 -52.46 9.56
C HIS A 363 -28.14 -51.45 10.57
N PRO A 364 -27.49 -51.21 11.74
CA PRO A 364 -27.95 -50.18 12.66
C PRO A 364 -27.92 -48.76 12.06
N LEU A 365 -26.86 -48.41 11.31
CA LEU A 365 -26.78 -47.09 10.68
C LEU A 365 -27.78 -46.94 9.53
N ASP A 366 -28.02 -47.99 8.75
CA ASP A 366 -29.06 -47.98 7.72
C ASP A 366 -30.43 -47.67 8.33
N ALA A 367 -30.81 -48.36 9.41
CA ALA A 367 -32.09 -48.13 10.09
C ALA A 367 -32.22 -46.70 10.68
N LEU A 368 -31.12 -46.12 11.18
CA LEU A 368 -31.13 -44.78 11.78
C LEU A 368 -31.15 -43.65 10.74
N LEU A 369 -30.55 -43.88 9.57
CA LEU A 369 -30.31 -42.84 8.57
C LEU A 369 -31.24 -42.96 7.34
N ASP A 370 -32.01 -44.04 7.22
CA ASP A 370 -32.96 -44.26 6.10
C ASP A 370 -33.97 -43.11 5.98
N GLU A 371 -34.55 -42.67 7.10
CA GLU A 371 -35.59 -41.63 7.11
C GLU A 371 -35.12 -40.28 6.52
N ILE A 372 -33.81 -40.05 6.50
CA ILE A 372 -33.18 -38.84 5.95
C ILE A 372 -32.38 -39.11 4.67
N GLY A 373 -32.53 -40.29 4.06
CA GLY A 373 -31.89 -40.65 2.78
C GLY A 373 -30.40 -41.00 2.86
N LEU A 374 -29.81 -41.01 4.06
CA LEU A 374 -28.37 -41.16 4.28
C LEU A 374 -27.95 -42.61 4.57
N LYS A 375 -28.48 -43.57 3.81
CA LYS A 375 -28.06 -44.98 3.94
C LYS A 375 -26.55 -45.14 3.71
N PRO A 376 -25.80 -45.83 4.57
CA PRO A 376 -24.36 -46.04 4.37
C PRO A 376 -24.04 -46.71 3.02
N ARG A 377 -23.17 -46.09 2.22
CA ARG A 377 -22.74 -46.60 0.90
C ARG A 377 -21.26 -47.00 0.93
N PHE A 378 -20.96 -48.07 1.68
CA PHE A 378 -19.58 -48.55 1.83
C PHE A 378 -18.98 -49.03 0.49
N PRO A 379 -17.75 -48.60 0.13
CA PRO A 379 -17.08 -49.12 -1.06
C PRO A 379 -16.71 -50.60 -0.90
N LYS A 380 -16.51 -51.28 -2.04
CA LYS A 380 -15.97 -52.65 -2.12
C LYS A 380 -14.44 -52.66 -1.89
N SER A 381 -13.99 -51.98 -0.85
CA SER A 381 -12.58 -51.84 -0.48
C SER A 381 -12.17 -52.88 0.57
N SER A 382 -10.97 -53.44 0.42
CA SER A 382 -10.32 -54.35 1.39
C SER A 382 -9.35 -53.62 2.34
N LEU A 383 -9.41 -52.29 2.39
CA LEU A 383 -8.52 -51.49 3.24
C LEU A 383 -8.87 -51.62 4.73
N GLN A 384 -7.88 -51.35 5.59
CA GLN A 384 -8.03 -51.34 7.05
C GLN A 384 -9.03 -50.27 7.55
N LEU A 385 -9.18 -49.17 6.80
CA LEU A 385 -10.18 -48.13 7.03
C LEU A 385 -11.09 -48.03 5.81
N VAL A 386 -12.40 -47.95 6.07
CA VAL A 386 -13.44 -47.79 5.04
C VAL A 386 -14.20 -46.49 5.29
N THR A 387 -14.51 -45.77 4.22
CA THR A 387 -15.39 -44.60 4.31
C THR A 387 -16.84 -45.04 4.29
N LEU A 388 -17.72 -44.32 5.01
CA LEU A 388 -19.16 -44.51 4.95
C LEU A 388 -19.74 -44.17 3.57
N TYR A 389 -19.11 -43.23 2.85
CA TYR A 389 -19.57 -42.72 1.56
C TYR A 389 -18.40 -42.49 0.61
N ASP A 390 -18.31 -43.26 -0.48
CA ASP A 390 -17.20 -43.14 -1.46
C ASP A 390 -17.33 -41.90 -2.37
N THR A 391 -18.56 -41.45 -2.60
CA THR A 391 -18.90 -40.25 -3.37
C THR A 391 -20.12 -39.57 -2.75
N LEU A 392 -20.22 -38.25 -2.94
CA LEU A 392 -21.40 -37.47 -2.58
C LEU A 392 -22.26 -37.09 -3.79
N ALA A 393 -21.89 -37.50 -5.01
CA ALA A 393 -22.54 -37.06 -6.25
C ALA A 393 -24.00 -37.55 -6.40
N ASP A 394 -24.35 -38.62 -5.70
CA ASP A 394 -25.65 -39.30 -5.78
C ASP A 394 -26.55 -38.99 -4.56
N PHE A 395 -26.26 -37.91 -3.85
CA PHE A 395 -27.10 -37.35 -2.78
C PHE A 395 -27.71 -36.03 -3.27
N ASP A 396 -28.92 -35.73 -2.80
CA ASP A 396 -29.52 -34.43 -3.03
C ASP A 396 -28.87 -33.31 -2.19
N ALA A 397 -29.36 -32.08 -2.34
CA ALA A 397 -28.75 -30.93 -1.68
C ALA A 397 -28.89 -30.99 -0.15
N ASP A 398 -30.02 -31.48 0.35
CA ASP A 398 -30.33 -31.53 1.79
C ASP A 398 -29.54 -32.67 2.45
N GLU A 399 -29.49 -33.84 1.79
CA GLU A 399 -28.66 -34.98 2.17
C GLU A 399 -27.17 -34.61 2.21
N GLU A 400 -26.65 -33.93 1.19
CA GLU A 400 -25.25 -33.48 1.16
C GLU A 400 -24.95 -32.47 2.28
N GLU A 401 -25.90 -31.57 2.58
CA GLU A 401 -25.75 -30.60 3.66
C GLU A 401 -25.66 -31.28 5.03
N TRP A 402 -26.51 -32.26 5.32
CA TRP A 402 -26.43 -33.08 6.54
C TRP A 402 -25.09 -33.80 6.66
N LEU A 403 -24.58 -34.39 5.57
CA LEU A 403 -23.26 -35.03 5.56
C LEU A 403 -22.12 -34.04 5.83
N ARG A 404 -22.22 -32.81 5.32
CA ARG A 404 -21.25 -31.75 5.59
C ARG A 404 -21.29 -31.29 7.04
N TYR A 405 -22.46 -31.21 7.67
CA TYR A 405 -22.57 -30.95 9.10
C TYR A 405 -21.98 -32.08 9.95
N ALA A 406 -22.25 -33.34 9.60
CA ALA A 406 -21.64 -34.48 10.27
C ALA A 406 -20.11 -34.47 10.13
N ALA A 407 -19.60 -34.14 8.94
CA ALA A 407 -18.17 -34.01 8.71
C ALA A 407 -17.55 -32.81 9.46
N HIS A 408 -18.26 -31.69 9.60
CA HIS A 408 -17.83 -30.57 10.43
C HIS A 408 -17.70 -30.98 11.90
N LEU A 409 -18.66 -31.75 12.42
CA LEU A 409 -18.60 -32.30 13.77
C LEU A 409 -17.40 -33.26 13.94
N ALA A 410 -17.19 -34.16 12.97
CA ALA A 410 -16.03 -35.05 12.95
C ALA A 410 -14.70 -34.29 12.90
N LEU A 411 -14.63 -33.20 12.12
CA LEU A 411 -13.50 -32.29 12.07
C LEU A 411 -13.23 -31.70 13.46
N MET A 412 -14.24 -31.12 14.11
CA MET A 412 -14.10 -30.48 15.43
C MET A 412 -13.63 -31.45 16.52
N LEU A 413 -14.13 -32.69 16.52
CA LEU A 413 -13.71 -33.73 17.47
C LEU A 413 -12.24 -34.12 17.24
N ASN A 414 -11.85 -34.34 15.98
CA ASN A 414 -10.55 -34.90 15.61
C ASN A 414 -9.44 -33.85 15.40
N LEU A 415 -9.77 -32.56 15.37
CA LEU A 415 -8.81 -31.50 15.08
C LEU A 415 -7.77 -31.38 16.20
N LYS A 416 -6.50 -31.56 15.83
CA LYS A 416 -5.37 -31.31 16.72
C LYS A 416 -5.09 -29.81 16.81
N VAL A 417 -5.48 -29.22 17.94
CA VAL A 417 -5.17 -27.83 18.27
C VAL A 417 -3.96 -27.82 19.22
N LYS A 418 -2.96 -26.98 18.94
CA LYS A 418 -1.83 -26.78 19.87
C LYS A 418 -2.40 -26.26 21.20
N ASN A 419 -1.99 -26.86 22.32
CA ASN A 419 -2.49 -26.53 23.67
C ASN A 419 -4.01 -26.72 23.83
N ALA A 420 -4.61 -27.70 23.14
CA ALA A 420 -6.01 -28.02 23.32
C ALA A 420 -6.33 -28.29 24.81
N PRO A 421 -7.36 -27.64 25.37
CA PRO A 421 -7.72 -27.83 26.78
C PRO A 421 -8.31 -29.21 27.06
N LEU A 422 -8.83 -29.88 26.03
CA LEU A 422 -9.49 -31.18 26.14
C LEU A 422 -8.85 -32.20 25.18
N THR A 423 -8.67 -33.42 25.69
CA THR A 423 -8.33 -34.61 24.88
C THR A 423 -9.51 -35.02 24.01
N TYR A 424 -9.27 -35.92 23.03
CA TYR A 424 -10.34 -36.45 22.18
C TYR A 424 -11.50 -37.03 23.02
N ASP A 425 -11.21 -37.94 23.94
CA ASP A 425 -12.22 -38.61 24.78
C ASP A 425 -13.03 -37.60 25.62
N GLN A 426 -12.38 -36.53 26.09
CA GLN A 426 -13.05 -35.46 26.84
C GLN A 426 -13.99 -34.63 25.94
N ARG A 427 -13.63 -34.41 24.68
CA ARG A 427 -14.49 -33.73 23.71
C ARG A 427 -15.69 -34.59 23.33
N GLU A 428 -15.46 -35.88 23.09
CA GLU A 428 -16.52 -36.85 22.82
C GLU A 428 -17.51 -36.89 24.01
N ALA A 429 -17.02 -37.05 25.23
CA ALA A 429 -17.85 -37.07 26.43
C ALA A 429 -18.65 -35.76 26.63
N ALA A 430 -18.04 -34.61 26.35
CA ALA A 430 -18.71 -33.30 26.43
C ALA A 430 -19.76 -33.11 25.34
N LEU A 431 -19.51 -33.59 24.11
CA LEU A 431 -20.51 -33.58 23.04
C LEU A 431 -21.70 -34.47 23.41
N LEU A 432 -21.42 -35.69 23.84
CA LEU A 432 -22.44 -36.68 24.15
C LEU A 432 -23.27 -36.35 25.40
N SER A 433 -22.85 -35.40 26.25
CA SER A 433 -23.67 -34.91 27.37
C SER A 433 -24.69 -33.86 26.95
N LEU A 434 -24.52 -33.26 25.76
CA LEU A 434 -25.43 -32.26 25.20
C LEU A 434 -26.54 -32.88 24.34
N ILE A 435 -26.43 -34.16 23.98
CA ILE A 435 -27.43 -34.86 23.17
C ILE A 435 -28.45 -35.51 24.12
N PRO A 436 -29.71 -35.04 24.15
CA PRO A 436 -30.72 -35.50 25.12
C PRO A 436 -31.37 -36.85 24.74
N VAL A 437 -30.77 -37.60 23.81
CA VAL A 437 -31.31 -38.85 23.25
C VAL A 437 -30.47 -40.03 23.74
N ALA A 438 -31.14 -41.16 24.00
CA ALA A 438 -30.45 -42.40 24.36
C ALA A 438 -29.48 -42.81 23.25
N ARG A 439 -28.25 -43.17 23.64
CA ARG A 439 -27.21 -43.56 22.69
C ARG A 439 -27.52 -44.95 22.12
N PRO A 440 -27.36 -45.17 20.81
CA PRO A 440 -27.47 -46.51 20.24
C PRO A 440 -26.49 -47.47 20.91
N GLU A 441 -26.98 -48.63 21.33
CA GLU A 441 -26.19 -49.61 22.11
C GLU A 441 -24.93 -50.07 21.35
N PHE A 442 -25.04 -50.26 20.02
CA PHE A 442 -23.94 -50.74 19.19
C PHE A 442 -22.70 -49.83 19.18
N ILE A 443 -22.83 -48.54 19.52
CA ILE A 443 -21.72 -47.58 19.58
C ILE A 443 -20.81 -47.90 20.77
N GLN A 444 -21.38 -48.42 21.87
CA GLN A 444 -20.61 -48.78 23.07
C GLN A 444 -19.67 -49.98 22.83
N ASP A 445 -20.01 -50.83 21.86
CA ASP A 445 -19.23 -51.99 21.46
C ASP A 445 -18.06 -51.64 20.51
N ILE A 446 -17.89 -50.36 20.14
CA ILE A 446 -16.78 -49.87 19.32
C ILE A 446 -15.64 -49.38 20.21
N GLU A 447 -14.64 -50.24 20.40
CA GLU A 447 -13.45 -49.93 21.21
C GLU A 447 -12.55 -48.84 20.59
N ASP A 448 -12.51 -48.72 19.26
CA ASP A 448 -11.70 -47.71 18.59
C ASP A 448 -12.36 -46.34 18.67
N ASN A 449 -11.84 -45.47 19.54
CA ASN A 449 -12.39 -44.14 19.79
C ASN A 449 -12.58 -43.30 18.52
N LYS A 450 -11.84 -43.53 17.43
CA LYS A 450 -12.01 -42.77 16.18
C LYS A 450 -13.12 -43.30 15.27
N SER A 451 -13.42 -44.60 15.36
CA SER A 451 -14.50 -45.23 14.60
C SER A 451 -15.84 -45.10 15.30
N ARG A 452 -15.80 -44.94 16.63
CA ARG A 452 -16.93 -44.56 17.47
C ARG A 452 -17.28 -43.10 17.21
#